data_AF-A0A5K1H2R2-F1
#
_entry.id   AF-A0A5K1H2R2-F1
#
_cell.length_a   1.000
_cell.length_b   1.000
_cell.length_c   1.000
_cell.angle_alpha   90.00
_cell.angle_beta   90.00
_cell.angle_gamma   90.00
#
_symmetry.space_group_name_H-M   'P 1'
#
loop_
_entity.id
_entity.type
_entity.pdbx_description
1 polymer ?
#
loop_
_entity_poly.entity_id
_entity_poly.type
_entity_poly.pdbx_seq_one_letter_code
_entity_poly.pdbx_strand_id
1 'polypeptide(L)'
;KGLLETLKPRHGIERLEIWGYTGDRPAWYSDTNYGKLRTVWLLSCPLWATVIGIKSLEELGVSDCRTLCELRSMPLLKSLEIWECDGLNTIGDLPALESLDVNRCEKLKTR
;
A
#
# COMPACT_ATOMS: atom_id res chain seq x y z
N LYS A 1 5.49 20.63 1.36
CA LYS A 1 6.00 19.33 1.85
C LYS A 1 5.10 18.88 2.99
N GLY A 2 4.48 17.70 2.88
CA GLY A 2 3.57 17.19 3.91
C GLY A 2 4.31 16.70 5.16
N LEU A 3 3.59 16.52 6.27
CA LEU A 3 4.15 16.05 7.55
C LEU A 3 4.97 14.76 7.41
N LEU A 4 4.49 13.77 6.66
CA LEU A 4 5.23 12.52 6.48
C LEU A 4 6.57 12.71 5.77
N GLU A 5 6.72 13.70 4.88
CA GLU A 5 8.00 13.99 4.24
C GLU A 5 9.11 14.30 5.26
N THR A 6 8.75 14.92 6.38
CA THR A 6 9.66 15.23 7.49
C THR A 6 9.85 14.06 8.46
N LEU A 7 8.90 13.13 8.49
CA LEU A 7 8.92 11.94 9.33
C LEU A 7 9.47 10.74 8.54
N LYS A 8 10.73 10.79 8.13
CA LYS A 8 11.41 9.61 7.57
C LYS A 8 11.60 8.56 8.67
N PRO A 9 10.89 7.41 8.64
CA PRO A 9 11.07 6.38 9.66
C PRO A 9 12.49 5.80 9.60
N ARG A 10 12.95 5.25 10.73
CA ARG A 10 14.27 4.59 10.79
C ARG A 10 14.33 3.43 9.79
N HIS A 11 15.47 3.28 9.14
CA HIS A 11 15.75 2.13 8.29
C HIS A 11 15.75 0.87 9.16
N GLY A 12 14.91 -0.10 8.82
CA GLY A 12 14.76 -1.36 9.55
C GLY A 12 13.45 -1.53 10.32
N ILE A 13 12.50 -0.61 10.18
CA ILE A 13 11.12 -0.89 10.59
C ILE A 13 10.55 -2.09 9.80
N GLU A 14 9.82 -2.95 10.50
CA GLU A 14 9.15 -4.12 9.90
C GLU A 14 7.68 -3.86 9.62
N ARG A 15 7.09 -2.88 10.32
CA ARG A 15 5.69 -2.49 10.19
C ARG A 15 5.58 -0.97 10.04
N LEU A 16 4.73 -0.55 9.11
CA LEU A 16 4.36 0.85 8.89
C LEU A 16 2.85 0.96 8.81
N GLU A 17 2.26 1.80 9.64
CA GLU A 17 0.84 2.09 9.61
C GLU A 17 0.61 3.59 9.49
N ILE A 18 -0.25 4.00 8.56
CA ILE A 18 -0.58 5.39 8.30
C ILE A 18 -2.09 5.53 8.30
N TRP A 19 -2.57 6.42 9.17
CA TRP A 19 -4.00 6.59 9.45
C TRP A 19 -4.40 8.05 9.22
N GLY A 20 -5.41 8.28 8.37
CA GLY A 20 -6.00 9.60 8.15
C GLY A 20 -5.04 10.62 7.55
N TYR A 21 -3.96 10.18 6.88
CA TYR A 21 -2.95 11.10 6.36
C TYR A 21 -3.43 11.75 5.05
N THR A 22 -3.73 13.04 5.14
CA THR A 22 -4.27 13.85 4.04
C THR A 22 -3.20 14.52 3.18
N GLY A 23 -1.92 14.21 3.40
CA GLY A 23 -0.82 14.73 2.59
C GLY A 23 -0.41 13.78 1.47
N ASP A 24 0.41 14.30 0.55
CA ASP A 24 0.98 13.50 -0.54
C ASP A 24 1.86 12.37 -0.02
N ARG A 25 1.91 11.28 -0.77
CA ARG A 25 2.83 10.18 -0.54
C ARG A 25 4.28 10.69 -0.44
N PRO A 26 5.01 10.43 0.65
CA PRO A 26 6.33 11.00 0.86
C PRO A 26 7.38 10.36 -0.06
N ALA A 27 8.43 11.11 -0.39
CA ALA A 27 9.49 10.66 -1.29
C ALA A 27 10.23 9.45 -0.73
N TRP A 28 10.46 9.40 0.59
CA TRP A 28 11.13 8.26 1.24
C TRP A 28 10.33 6.97 1.12
N TYR A 29 9.00 7.01 0.92
CA TYR A 29 8.23 5.79 0.68
C TYR A 29 8.64 5.15 -0.64
N SER A 30 9.09 5.93 -1.63
CA SER A 30 9.64 5.47 -2.92
C SER A 30 11.04 4.86 -2.82
N ASP A 31 11.72 5.12 -1.72
CA ASP A 31 13.09 4.69 -1.47
C ASP A 31 13.02 3.22 -1.00
N THR A 32 13.34 2.26 -1.88
CA THR A 32 13.22 0.81 -1.63
C THR A 32 14.16 0.27 -0.53
N ASN A 33 14.77 1.17 0.25
CA ASN A 33 15.70 0.86 1.33
C ASN A 33 14.99 0.31 2.60
N TYR A 34 13.67 0.22 2.58
CA TYR A 34 12.86 -0.48 3.58
C TYR A 34 12.86 -2.00 3.38
N GLY A 35 14.03 -2.60 3.14
CA GLY A 35 14.16 -4.04 2.85
C GLY A 35 13.79 -4.98 4.01
N LYS A 36 13.47 -4.44 5.19
CA LYS A 36 12.93 -5.19 6.33
C LYS A 36 11.42 -4.99 6.53
N LEU A 37 10.79 -4.10 5.77
CA LEU A 37 9.37 -3.79 5.94
C LEU A 37 8.54 -4.95 5.38
N ARG A 38 7.80 -5.59 6.27
CA ARG A 38 6.96 -6.78 5.99
C ARG A 38 5.48 -6.45 5.98
N THR A 39 5.04 -5.50 6.80
CA THR A 39 3.63 -5.14 6.95
C THR A 39 3.41 -3.65 6.68
N VAL A 40 2.44 -3.33 5.83
CA VAL A 40 1.99 -1.96 5.59
C VAL A 40 0.47 -1.87 5.74
N TRP A 41 0.00 -0.89 6.51
CA TRP A 41 -1.40 -0.51 6.58
C TRP A 41 -1.60 0.95 6.21
N LEU A 42 -2.49 1.20 5.25
CA LEU A 42 -2.88 2.54 4.83
C LEU A 42 -4.39 2.69 5.04
N LEU A 43 -4.78 3.55 5.97
CA LEU A 43 -6.19 3.78 6.30
C LEU A 43 -6.53 5.25 6.06
N SER A 44 -7.55 5.50 5.26
CA SER A 44 -8.04 6.85 4.92
C SER A 44 -6.90 7.77 4.46
N CYS A 45 -6.12 7.33 3.46
CA CYS A 45 -5.06 8.11 2.82
C CYS A 45 -5.53 8.62 1.44
N PRO A 46 -6.31 9.72 1.37
CA PRO A 46 -7.09 10.09 0.19
C PRO A 46 -6.28 10.70 -0.96
N LEU A 47 -4.95 10.87 -0.82
CA LEU A 47 -4.08 11.40 -1.88
C LEU A 47 -3.09 10.36 -2.42
N TRP A 48 -3.13 9.13 -1.92
CA TRP A 48 -2.16 8.11 -2.28
C TRP A 48 -2.68 7.32 -3.48
N ALA A 49 -2.20 7.67 -4.67
CA ALA A 49 -2.66 7.04 -5.92
C ALA A 49 -2.04 5.66 -6.19
N THR A 50 -0.89 5.36 -5.58
CA THR A 50 -0.14 4.12 -5.85
C THR A 50 0.53 3.61 -4.59
N VAL A 51 0.43 2.30 -4.35
CA VAL A 51 1.31 1.57 -3.44
C VAL A 51 2.43 0.95 -4.27
N ILE A 52 3.66 1.36 -4.01
CA ILE A 52 4.80 0.85 -4.75
C ILE A 52 5.16 -0.56 -4.31
N GLY A 53 5.83 -1.31 -5.19
CA GLY A 53 6.27 -2.67 -4.93
C GLY A 53 7.44 -2.72 -3.95
N ILE A 54 7.15 -2.64 -2.65
CA ILE A 54 8.12 -2.93 -1.59
C ILE A 54 8.40 -4.43 -1.64
N LYS A 55 9.58 -4.81 -2.14
CA LYS A 55 9.89 -6.21 -2.47
C LYS A 55 9.95 -7.14 -1.26
N SER A 56 10.12 -6.60 -0.05
CA SER A 56 10.13 -7.34 1.22
C SER A 56 8.74 -7.49 1.85
N LEU A 57 7.70 -6.89 1.26
CA LEU A 57 6.38 -6.84 1.86
C LEU A 57 5.70 -8.21 1.79
N GLU A 58 5.17 -8.66 2.92
CA GLU A 58 4.44 -9.93 3.08
C GLU A 58 2.94 -9.68 3.33
N GLU A 59 2.60 -8.53 3.92
CA GLU A 59 1.23 -8.16 4.28
C GLU A 59 0.93 -6.71 3.87
N LEU A 60 -0.18 -6.51 3.16
CA LEU A 60 -0.67 -5.19 2.77
C LEU A 60 -2.15 -5.07 3.11
N GLY A 61 -2.47 -4.09 3.95
CA GLY A 61 -3.84 -3.64 4.20
C GLY A 61 -4.05 -2.22 3.66
N VAL A 62 -5.12 -2.02 2.91
CA VAL A 62 -5.55 -0.70 2.45
C VAL A 62 -7.04 -0.52 2.68
N SER A 63 -7.43 0.58 3.32
CA SER A 63 -8.84 0.91 3.58
C SER A 63 -9.15 2.37 3.31
N ASP A 64 -10.29 2.67 2.67
CA ASP A 64 -10.80 4.02 2.36
C ASP A 64 -9.75 4.93 1.67
N CYS A 65 -8.91 4.35 0.81
CA CYS A 65 -7.93 5.08 0.01
C CYS A 65 -8.48 5.36 -1.40
N ARG A 66 -9.41 6.32 -1.50
CA ARG A 66 -10.24 6.55 -2.70
C ARG A 66 -9.48 6.88 -3.99
N THR A 67 -8.30 7.48 -3.88
CA THR A 67 -7.45 7.78 -5.05
C THR A 67 -6.54 6.64 -5.46
N LEU A 68 -6.38 5.61 -4.61
CA LEU A 68 -5.52 4.47 -4.91
C LEU A 68 -6.06 3.78 -6.17
N CYS A 69 -5.31 3.83 -7.25
CA CYS A 69 -5.72 3.26 -8.53
C CYS A 69 -4.88 2.06 -8.96
N GLU A 70 -3.68 1.92 -8.40
CA GLU A 70 -2.69 0.90 -8.78
C GLU A 70 -1.98 0.31 -7.56
N LEU A 71 -1.93 -1.03 -7.51
CA LEU A 71 -0.97 -1.79 -6.71
C LEU A 71 0.11 -2.35 -7.63
N ARG A 72 1.39 -2.05 -7.34
CA ARG A 72 2.51 -2.61 -8.12
C ARG A 72 2.84 -4.04 -7.70
N SER A 73 3.60 -4.74 -8.54
CA SER A 73 4.05 -6.11 -8.26
C SER A 73 4.83 -6.21 -6.94
N MET A 74 4.46 -7.18 -6.11
CA MET A 74 5.04 -7.45 -4.80
C MET A 74 5.28 -8.97 -4.69
N PRO A 75 6.51 -9.44 -5.01
CA PRO A 75 6.77 -10.87 -5.22
C PRO A 75 6.71 -11.74 -3.96
N LEU A 76 6.76 -11.12 -2.77
CA LEU A 76 6.71 -11.82 -1.48
C LEU A 76 5.39 -11.61 -0.73
N LEU A 77 4.43 -10.89 -1.34
CA LEU A 77 3.16 -10.56 -0.68
C LEU A 77 2.31 -11.83 -0.54
N LYS A 78 1.99 -12.19 0.70
CA LYS A 78 1.20 -13.36 1.07
C LYS A 78 -0.24 -13.01 1.44
N SER A 79 -0.46 -11.85 2.08
CA SER A 79 -1.79 -11.38 2.46
C SER A 79 -2.08 -10.00 1.89
N LEU A 80 -3.23 -9.86 1.24
CA LEU A 80 -3.72 -8.60 0.69
C LEU A 80 -5.16 -8.36 1.15
N GLU A 81 -5.36 -7.26 1.88
CA GLU A 81 -6.67 -6.79 2.33
C GLU A 81 -6.95 -5.40 1.72
N ILE A 82 -8.05 -5.27 0.98
CA ILE A 82 -8.42 -4.01 0.31
C ILE A 82 -9.90 -3.72 0.49
N TRP A 83 -10.21 -2.68 1.27
CA TRP A 83 -11.58 -2.28 1.57
C TRP A 83 -11.86 -0.85 1.12
N GLU A 84 -13.02 -0.60 0.50
CA GLU A 84 -13.49 0.77 0.15
C GLU A 84 -12.49 1.57 -0.72
N CYS A 85 -11.82 0.90 -1.65
CA CYS A 85 -10.83 1.49 -2.56
C CYS A 85 -11.37 1.57 -4.00
N ASP A 86 -12.38 2.41 -4.22
CA ASP A 86 -13.07 2.53 -5.52
C ASP A 86 -12.22 3.12 -6.66
N GLY A 87 -11.04 3.65 -6.37
CA GLY A 87 -10.07 4.03 -7.39
C GLY A 87 -9.39 2.82 -8.05
N LEU A 88 -9.28 1.71 -7.31
CA LEU A 88 -8.37 0.62 -7.62
C LEU A 88 -8.88 -0.17 -8.81
N ASN A 89 -8.06 -0.22 -9.86
CA ASN A 89 -8.40 -0.90 -11.11
C ASN A 89 -7.25 -1.75 -11.66
N THR A 90 -6.03 -1.56 -11.16
CA THR A 90 -4.83 -2.26 -11.61
C THR A 90 -4.14 -2.90 -10.42
N ILE A 91 -3.92 -4.21 -10.49
CA ILE A 91 -3.11 -4.98 -9.55
C ILE A 91 -2.00 -5.67 -10.37
N GLY A 92 -0.75 -5.44 -9.97
CA GLY A 92 0.43 -6.09 -10.57
C GLY A 92 0.57 -7.54 -10.14
N ASP A 93 1.69 -8.17 -10.51
CA ASP A 93 1.92 -9.58 -10.21
C ASP A 93 2.18 -9.83 -8.72
N LEU A 94 1.38 -10.72 -8.13
CA LEU A 94 1.46 -11.15 -6.72
C LEU A 94 1.64 -12.69 -6.65
N PRO A 95 2.79 -13.23 -7.12
CA PRO A 95 2.98 -14.67 -7.30
C PRO A 95 3.00 -15.49 -6.01
N ALA A 96 3.20 -14.86 -4.85
CA ALA A 96 3.24 -15.50 -3.54
C ALA A 96 1.94 -15.32 -2.73
N LEU A 97 0.88 -14.78 -3.34
CA LEU A 97 -0.36 -14.45 -2.63
C LEU A 97 -1.08 -15.71 -2.17
N GLU A 98 -1.29 -15.82 -0.86
CA GLU A 98 -1.96 -16.95 -0.21
C GLU A 98 -3.36 -16.56 0.30
N SER A 99 -3.55 -15.30 0.68
CA SER A 99 -4.80 -14.74 1.20
C SER A 99 -5.17 -13.44 0.49
N LEU A 100 -6.42 -13.35 0.04
CA LEU A 100 -6.97 -12.17 -0.61
C LEU A 100 -8.36 -11.87 -0.04
N ASP A 101 -8.50 -10.68 0.55
CA ASP A 101 -9.78 -10.11 0.91
C ASP A 101 -9.98 -8.77 0.21
N VAL A 102 -11.02 -8.68 -0.61
CA VAL A 102 -11.41 -7.46 -1.31
C VAL A 102 -12.87 -7.18 -1.04
N ASN A 103 -13.14 -6.00 -0.48
CA ASN A 103 -14.48 -5.57 -0.13
C ASN A 103 -14.74 -4.16 -0.69
N ARG A 104 -15.92 -3.92 -1.26
CA ARG A 104 -16.35 -2.59 -1.73
C ARG A 104 -15.27 -1.88 -2.58
N CYS A 105 -14.79 -2.55 -3.63
CA CYS A 105 -13.85 -1.98 -4.59
C CYS A 105 -14.47 -2.00 -5.99
N GLU A 106 -15.27 -1.00 -6.31
CA GLU A 106 -16.18 -1.06 -7.48
C GLU A 106 -15.46 -1.14 -8.84
N LYS A 107 -14.26 -0.55 -8.95
CA LYS A 107 -13.50 -0.53 -10.20
C LYS A 107 -12.56 -1.71 -10.37
N LEU A 108 -12.40 -2.55 -9.35
CA LEU A 108 -11.53 -3.70 -9.43
C LEU A 108 -12.24 -4.79 -10.24
N LYS A 109 -11.81 -4.98 -11.48
CA LYS A 109 -12.33 -6.03 -12.35
C LYS A 109 -11.51 -7.29 -12.13
N THR A 110 -12.16 -8.36 -11.70
CA THR A 110 -11.61 -9.71 -11.85
C THR A 110 -11.68 -10.08 -13.33
N ARG A 111 -10.56 -10.50 -13.92
CA ARG A 111 -10.55 -11.08 -15.27
C ARG A 111 -11.16 -12.47 -15.26
#